data_AF-A0A838FA07-F1
#
_entry.id   AF-A0A838FA07-F1
#
_cell.length_a   1.000
_cell.length_b   1.000
_cell.length_c   1.000
_cell.angle_alpha   90.00
_cell.angle_beta   90.00
_cell.angle_gamma   90.00
#
_symmetry.space_group_name_H-M   'P 1'
#
loop_
_entity.id
_entity.type
_entity.pdbx_description
1 polymer ?
#
loop_
_entity_poly.entity_id
_entity_poly.type
_entity_poly.pdbx_seq_one_letter_code
_entity_poly.pdbx_strand_id
1 'polypeptide(L)'
;SIMMLRHLSLTEQSARIENALIATLETGAHTSDFGTKDKPPLTTLAFTDEIISHLGKLPRHHRSSVIVAEVPEFRPPVIPAENEIIETALPKTEQICGIDYFVKSTQQPAAISEKVKSILPDHLSLTNISNRGTQVWPTGSFFTECVDLYQLRIETNNNHNISHQDVLQWTIQLAAIMPVCSLEFLMAFDDKRGYSLSQGQ
;
A
#
# COMPACT_ATOMS: atom_id res chain seq x y z
N SER A 1 3.48 -28.30 8.47
CA SER A 1 4.13 -29.53 7.97
C SER A 1 3.39 -30.14 6.78
N ILE A 2 2.06 -30.31 6.81
CA ILE A 2 1.28 -30.90 5.70
C ILE A 2 1.52 -30.16 4.36
N MET A 3 1.47 -28.82 4.36
CA MET A 3 1.76 -28.03 3.15
C MET A 3 3.20 -28.20 2.65
N MET A 4 4.18 -28.39 3.55
CA MET A 4 5.56 -28.67 3.17
C MET A 4 5.68 -30.04 2.53
N LEU A 5 5.01 -31.07 3.05
CA LEU A 5 4.99 -32.40 2.43
C LEU A 5 4.36 -32.36 1.03
N ARG A 6 3.29 -31.58 0.84
CA ARG A 6 2.71 -31.33 -0.50
C ARG A 6 3.71 -30.65 -1.43
N HIS A 7 4.43 -29.64 -0.95
CA HIS A 7 5.45 -28.94 -1.71
C HIS A 7 6.63 -29.84 -2.10
N LEU A 8 7.00 -30.79 -1.23
CA LEU A 8 8.02 -31.82 -1.50
C LEU A 8 7.47 -33.03 -2.28
N SER A 9 6.26 -32.95 -2.82
CA SER A 9 5.63 -34.01 -3.59
C SER A 9 5.34 -35.30 -2.81
N LEU A 10 5.39 -35.25 -1.47
CA LEU A 10 5.03 -36.34 -0.57
C LEU A 10 3.51 -36.33 -0.30
N THR A 11 2.73 -36.36 -1.38
CA THR A 11 1.27 -36.15 -1.34
C THR A 11 0.55 -37.20 -0.51
N GLU A 12 0.95 -38.47 -0.62
CA GLU A 12 0.42 -39.57 0.19
C GLU A 12 0.61 -39.34 1.70
N GLN A 13 1.83 -39.00 2.12
CA GLN A 13 2.13 -38.76 3.54
C GLN A 13 1.39 -37.54 4.05
N SER A 14 1.30 -36.48 3.23
CA SER A 14 0.53 -35.29 3.57
C SER A 14 -0.96 -35.60 3.78
N ALA A 15 -1.55 -36.41 2.89
CA ALA A 15 -2.96 -36.79 2.96
C ALA A 15 -3.21 -37.71 4.17
N ARG A 16 -2.30 -38.64 4.45
CA ARG A 16 -2.41 -39.53 5.62
C ARG A 16 -2.40 -38.76 6.93
N ILE A 17 -1.51 -37.76 7.08
CA ILE A 17 -1.42 -36.93 8.28
C ILE A 17 -2.64 -36.00 8.39
N GLU A 18 -3.05 -35.37 7.29
CA GLU A 18 -4.22 -34.48 7.30
C GLU A 18 -5.51 -35.24 7.60
N ASN A 19 -5.70 -36.43 7.01
CA ASN A 19 -6.85 -37.30 7.31
C ASN A 19 -6.88 -37.76 8.77
N ALA A 20 -5.72 -38.10 9.34
CA ALA A 20 -5.62 -38.48 10.76
C ALA A 20 -5.99 -37.32 11.69
N LEU A 21 -5.54 -36.10 11.38
CA LEU A 21 -5.91 -34.90 12.11
C LEU A 21 -7.43 -34.65 12.03
N ILE A 22 -8.02 -34.68 10.83
CA ILE A 22 -9.46 -34.46 10.67
C ILE A 22 -10.26 -35.55 11.39
N ALA A 23 -9.89 -36.82 11.26
CA ALA A 23 -10.54 -37.92 11.96
C ALA A 23 -10.43 -37.79 13.49
N THR A 24 -9.32 -37.26 14.00
CA THR A 24 -9.14 -36.96 15.43
C THR A 24 -10.09 -35.85 15.90
N LEU A 25 -10.20 -34.77 15.13
CA LEU A 25 -11.09 -33.66 15.44
C LEU A 25 -12.57 -34.10 15.46
N GLU A 26 -12.96 -35.03 14.59
CA GLU A 26 -14.32 -35.59 14.57
C GLU A 26 -14.68 -36.38 15.83
N THR A 27 -13.69 -36.92 16.56
CA THR A 27 -13.96 -37.54 17.87
C THR A 27 -14.27 -36.48 18.93
N GLY A 28 -14.07 -35.20 18.65
CA GLY A 28 -14.19 -34.10 19.60
C GLY A 28 -12.94 -33.90 20.45
N ALA A 29 -11.82 -34.58 20.16
CA ALA A 29 -10.52 -34.28 20.74
C ALA A 29 -10.04 -32.90 20.26
N HIS A 30 -9.63 -32.04 21.19
CA HIS A 30 -9.23 -30.66 20.89
C HIS A 30 -8.23 -30.13 21.92
N THR A 31 -7.52 -29.08 21.55
CA THR A 31 -6.65 -28.29 22.44
C THR A 31 -7.41 -27.09 23.02
N SER A 32 -6.85 -26.39 24.00
CA SER A 32 -7.56 -25.36 24.79
C SER A 32 -8.04 -24.12 24.02
N ASP A 33 -7.59 -23.93 22.78
CA ASP A 33 -7.92 -22.80 21.92
C ASP A 33 -9.25 -22.97 21.15
N PHE A 34 -9.83 -24.16 21.09
CA PHE A 34 -11.15 -24.41 20.47
C PHE A 34 -11.86 -25.61 21.11
N GLY A 35 -13.12 -25.87 20.72
CA GLY A 35 -13.91 -27.00 21.21
C GLY A 35 -15.13 -26.58 22.05
N THR A 36 -15.90 -27.56 22.52
CA THR A 36 -17.03 -27.34 23.42
C THR A 36 -16.68 -27.78 24.84
N LYS A 37 -17.41 -27.26 25.84
CA LYS A 37 -17.20 -27.63 27.26
C LYS A 37 -17.52 -29.10 27.57
N ASP A 38 -18.13 -29.82 26.62
CA ASP A 38 -18.59 -31.20 26.81
C ASP A 38 -17.44 -32.22 26.85
N LYS A 39 -16.27 -31.85 26.31
CA LYS A 39 -15.04 -32.62 26.42
C LYS A 39 -13.92 -31.72 26.95
N PRO A 40 -13.12 -32.17 27.94
CA PRO A 40 -12.00 -31.38 28.42
C PRO A 40 -10.92 -31.28 27.33
N PRO A 41 -10.21 -30.13 27.23
CA PRO A 41 -9.12 -29.97 26.27
C PRO A 41 -7.94 -30.87 26.65
N LEU A 42 -7.26 -31.39 25.62
CA LEU A 42 -6.06 -32.20 25.76
C LEU A 42 -4.81 -31.33 25.86
N THR A 43 -3.78 -31.85 26.53
CA THR A 43 -2.43 -31.28 26.46
C THR A 43 -1.84 -31.49 25.06
N THR A 44 -0.81 -30.73 24.70
CA THR A 44 -0.14 -30.86 23.40
C THR A 44 0.37 -32.28 23.13
N LEU A 45 0.91 -32.96 24.16
CA LEU A 45 1.38 -34.34 24.04
C LEU A 45 0.21 -35.30 23.81
N ALA A 46 -0.84 -35.23 24.64
CA ALA A 46 -1.99 -36.10 24.50
C ALA A 46 -2.72 -35.92 23.17
N PHE A 47 -2.84 -34.67 22.67
CA PHE A 47 -3.43 -34.40 21.37
C PHE A 47 -2.57 -34.95 20.22
N THR A 48 -1.25 -34.89 20.35
CA THR A 48 -0.32 -35.46 19.38
C THR A 48 -0.42 -36.99 19.35
N ASP A 49 -0.46 -37.64 20.50
CA ASP A 49 -0.66 -39.09 20.62
C ASP A 49 -2.00 -39.52 20.02
N GLU A 50 -3.05 -38.71 20.24
CA GLU A 50 -4.38 -38.95 19.67
C GLU A 50 -4.33 -38.91 18.13
N ILE A 51 -3.68 -37.89 17.54
CA ILE A 51 -3.48 -37.79 16.09
C ILE A 51 -2.68 -38.98 15.55
N ILE A 52 -1.60 -39.39 16.24
CA ILE A 52 -0.77 -40.54 15.84
C ILE A 52 -1.60 -41.82 15.82
N SER A 53 -2.48 -42.03 16.82
CA SER A 53 -3.37 -43.19 16.88
C SER A 53 -4.43 -43.23 15.76
N HIS A 54 -4.64 -42.11 15.06
CA HIS A 54 -5.55 -41.98 13.92
C HIS A 54 -4.86 -42.04 12.56
N LEU A 55 -3.53 -42.24 12.50
CA LEU A 55 -2.81 -42.39 11.24
C LEU A 55 -3.35 -43.56 10.40
N GLY A 56 -3.79 -43.25 9.17
CA GLY A 56 -4.39 -44.23 8.24
C GLY A 56 -5.90 -44.36 8.35
N LYS A 57 -6.55 -43.70 9.31
CA LYS A 57 -8.01 -43.57 9.35
C LYS A 57 -8.44 -42.42 8.43
N LEU A 58 -9.62 -42.57 7.83
CA LEU A 58 -10.27 -41.52 7.04
C LEU A 58 -11.37 -40.85 7.87
N PRO A 59 -11.57 -39.53 7.73
CA PRO A 59 -12.69 -38.83 8.35
C PRO A 59 -14.03 -39.31 7.76
N ARG A 60 -15.06 -39.32 8.60
CA ARG A 60 -16.40 -39.83 8.27
C ARG A 60 -17.40 -38.73 7.93
N HIS A 61 -17.25 -37.55 8.52
CA HIS A 61 -18.20 -36.44 8.39
C HIS A 61 -17.65 -35.29 7.53
N HIS A 62 -16.34 -35.07 7.59
CA HIS A 62 -15.63 -34.06 6.82
C HIS A 62 -14.97 -34.65 5.58
N ARG A 63 -14.68 -33.80 4.59
CA ARG A 63 -14.02 -34.22 3.37
C ARG A 63 -12.64 -34.80 3.69
N SER A 64 -12.38 -36.00 3.18
CA SER A 64 -11.05 -36.59 3.22
C SER A 64 -10.12 -35.81 2.30
N SER A 65 -8.88 -35.65 2.74
CA SER A 65 -7.76 -35.26 1.90
C SER A 65 -7.54 -36.32 0.82
N VAL A 66 -7.51 -35.89 -0.44
CA VAL A 66 -7.31 -36.76 -1.60
C VAL A 66 -5.81 -36.88 -1.88
N ILE A 67 -5.36 -38.11 -2.15
CA ILE A 67 -4.02 -38.34 -2.69
C ILE A 67 -4.04 -37.86 -4.14
N VAL A 68 -3.46 -36.69 -4.40
CA VAL A 68 -3.33 -36.17 -5.76
C VAL A 68 -2.29 -37.02 -6.48
N ALA A 69 -2.72 -37.74 -7.54
CA ALA A 69 -1.85 -38.59 -8.36
C ALA A 69 -0.91 -37.78 -9.25
N GLU A 70 -1.34 -36.59 -9.67
CA GLU A 70 -0.49 -35.63 -10.37
C GLU A 70 0.30 -34.80 -9.36
N VAL A 71 1.58 -35.09 -9.27
CA VAL A 71 2.54 -34.22 -8.59
C VAL A 71 2.71 -32.97 -9.45
N PRO A 72 2.29 -31.77 -9.00
CA PRO A 72 2.56 -30.56 -9.75
C PRO A 72 4.09 -30.39 -9.84
N GLU A 73 4.62 -30.41 -11.06
CA GLU A 73 6.01 -30.12 -11.32
C GLU A 73 6.26 -28.65 -10.96
N PHE A 74 7.00 -28.40 -9.88
CA PHE A 74 7.42 -27.05 -9.54
C PHE A 74 8.35 -26.54 -10.64
N ARG A 75 7.84 -25.64 -11.47
CA ARG A 75 8.64 -24.91 -12.45
C ARG A 75 8.99 -23.56 -11.85
N PRO A 76 10.26 -23.32 -11.48
CA PRO A 76 10.64 -22.00 -11.03
C PRO A 76 10.30 -20.99 -12.14
N PRO A 77 9.87 -19.76 -11.79
CA PRO A 77 9.67 -18.73 -12.79
C PRO A 77 10.96 -18.54 -13.58
N VAL A 78 10.82 -18.30 -14.88
CA VAL A 78 11.97 -18.00 -15.73
C VAL A 78 12.58 -16.70 -15.25
N ILE A 79 13.87 -16.73 -14.93
CA ILE A 79 14.61 -15.50 -14.62
C ILE A 79 14.64 -14.69 -15.92
N PRO A 80 14.05 -13.48 -15.93
CA PRO A 80 14.03 -12.68 -17.14
C PRO A 80 15.46 -12.25 -17.48
N ALA A 81 15.79 -12.21 -18.77
CA ALA A 81 17.12 -11.84 -19.24
C ALA A 81 17.42 -10.34 -19.03
N GLU A 82 16.36 -9.54 -18.88
CA GLU A 82 16.39 -8.10 -18.69
C GLU A 82 15.20 -7.64 -17.86
N ASN A 83 15.18 -6.36 -17.47
CA ASN A 83 14.06 -5.79 -16.75
C ASN A 83 12.84 -5.71 -17.68
N GLU A 84 11.76 -6.39 -17.31
CA GLU A 84 10.49 -6.28 -18.02
C GLU A 84 9.90 -4.88 -17.79
N ILE A 85 9.56 -4.19 -18.89
CA ILE A 85 8.84 -2.92 -18.85
C ILE A 85 7.36 -3.22 -19.09
N ILE A 86 6.56 -3.08 -18.05
CA ILE A 86 5.11 -3.22 -18.13
C ILE A 86 4.52 -1.84 -18.35
N GLU A 87 3.96 -1.63 -19.55
CA GLU A 87 3.27 -0.39 -19.91
C GLU A 87 1.75 -0.60 -19.83
N THR A 88 1.09 0.17 -18.98
CA THR A 88 -0.38 0.28 -18.99
C THR A 88 -0.84 1.12 -20.17
N ALA A 89 -2.08 0.96 -20.62
CA ALA A 89 -2.63 1.74 -21.73
C ALA A 89 -2.36 3.24 -21.53
N LEU A 90 -1.65 3.83 -22.50
CA LEU A 90 -1.26 5.24 -22.45
C LEU A 90 -2.50 6.14 -22.49
N PRO A 91 -2.55 7.18 -21.66
CA PRO A 91 -3.58 8.20 -21.79
C PRO A 91 -3.42 8.91 -23.14
N LYS A 92 -4.53 9.42 -23.70
CA LYS A 92 -4.49 10.20 -24.95
C LYS A 92 -3.84 11.56 -24.71
N THR A 93 -4.00 12.11 -23.50
CA THR A 93 -3.39 13.37 -23.10
C THR A 93 -2.74 13.27 -21.72
N GLU A 94 -1.58 13.90 -21.61
CA GLU A 94 -0.85 14.08 -20.35
C GLU A 94 -0.44 15.55 -20.26
N GLN A 95 -0.81 16.22 -19.16
CA GLN A 95 -0.57 17.65 -18.97
C GLN A 95 -0.17 17.95 -17.54
N ILE A 96 0.78 18.89 -17.37
CA ILE A 96 1.15 19.45 -16.07
C ILE A 96 0.20 20.61 -15.77
N CYS A 97 -0.68 20.42 -14.78
CA CYS A 97 -1.65 21.42 -14.33
C CYS A 97 -1.11 22.31 -13.20
N GLY A 98 0.04 21.95 -12.62
CA GLY A 98 0.61 22.66 -11.47
C GLY A 98 1.74 21.86 -10.83
N ILE A 99 2.21 22.34 -9.68
CA ILE A 99 3.29 21.75 -8.89
C ILE A 99 2.96 21.87 -7.40
N ASP A 100 3.22 20.81 -6.66
CA ASP A 100 3.34 20.84 -5.20
C ASP A 100 4.81 20.99 -4.81
N TYR A 101 5.17 22.09 -4.15
CA TYR A 101 6.50 22.28 -3.58
C TYR A 101 6.50 21.98 -2.08
N PHE A 102 7.44 21.15 -1.64
CA PHE A 102 7.66 20.90 -0.22
C PHE A 102 8.81 21.79 0.25
N VAL A 103 8.51 22.72 1.16
CA VAL A 103 9.45 23.77 1.57
C VAL A 103 9.68 23.75 3.07
N LYS A 104 10.92 24.00 3.48
CA LYS A 104 11.29 24.10 4.89
C LYS A 104 11.17 25.55 5.39
N SER A 105 10.38 25.79 6.43
CA SER A 105 10.21 27.12 7.01
C SER A 105 9.65 27.03 8.43
N THR A 106 10.09 27.93 9.31
CA THR A 106 9.49 28.14 10.64
C THR A 106 8.50 29.32 10.66
N GLN A 107 8.22 29.90 9.49
CA GLN A 107 7.30 31.04 9.35
C GLN A 107 5.85 30.59 9.31
N GLN A 108 4.94 31.50 9.67
CA GLN A 108 3.50 31.25 9.59
C GLN A 108 3.02 31.11 8.13
N PRO A 109 1.99 30.30 7.85
CA PRO A 109 1.47 30.06 6.49
C PRO A 109 1.15 31.35 5.73
N ALA A 110 0.57 32.36 6.39
CA ALA A 110 0.28 33.66 5.77
C ALA A 110 1.55 34.36 5.26
N ALA A 111 2.61 34.41 6.07
CA ALA A 111 3.89 35.02 5.69
C ALA A 111 4.58 34.23 4.56
N ILE A 112 4.47 32.90 4.56
CA ILE A 112 4.93 32.07 3.45
C ILE A 112 4.15 32.42 2.17
N SER A 113 2.83 32.56 2.26
CA SER A 113 1.98 32.88 1.11
C SER A 113 2.34 34.20 0.46
N GLU A 114 2.64 35.24 1.24
CA GLU A 114 3.01 36.57 0.73
C GLU A 114 4.33 36.51 -0.03
N LYS A 115 5.34 35.84 0.53
CA LYS A 115 6.65 35.66 -0.12
C LYS A 115 6.52 34.92 -1.44
N VAL A 116 5.79 33.80 -1.44
CA VAL A 116 5.60 32.97 -2.64
C VAL A 116 4.84 33.75 -3.72
N LYS A 117 3.74 34.43 -3.35
CA LYS A 117 2.98 35.26 -4.29
C LYS A 117 3.81 36.40 -4.91
N SER A 118 4.79 36.94 -4.19
CA SER A 118 5.63 38.02 -4.72
C SER A 118 6.57 37.59 -5.85
N ILE A 119 6.83 36.28 -5.99
CA ILE A 119 7.70 35.73 -7.04
C ILE A 119 6.96 34.91 -8.09
N LEU A 120 5.68 34.62 -7.88
CA LEU A 120 4.88 33.83 -8.81
C LEU A 120 4.54 34.64 -10.07
N PRO A 121 4.71 34.07 -11.28
CA PRO A 121 4.17 34.65 -12.51
C PRO A 121 2.64 34.77 -12.49
N ASP A 122 2.08 35.74 -13.21
CA ASP A 122 0.63 36.01 -13.26
C ASP A 122 -0.24 34.81 -13.72
N HIS A 123 0.33 33.89 -14.50
CA HIS A 123 -0.37 32.71 -14.99
C HIS A 123 -0.36 31.53 -14.00
N LEU A 124 0.24 31.70 -12.82
CA LEU A 124 0.24 30.73 -11.72
C LEU A 124 -0.44 31.30 -10.50
N SER A 125 -1.05 30.41 -9.72
CA SER A 125 -1.70 30.76 -8.46
C SER A 125 -1.28 29.81 -7.35
N LEU A 126 -0.83 30.35 -6.22
CA LEU A 126 -0.77 29.59 -4.97
C LEU A 126 -2.20 29.35 -4.48
N THR A 127 -2.70 28.13 -4.63
CA THR A 127 -4.09 27.78 -4.30
C THR A 127 -4.25 27.24 -2.89
N ASN A 128 -3.20 26.63 -2.33
CA ASN A 128 -3.23 26.03 -1.00
C ASN A 128 -1.84 25.98 -0.36
N ILE A 129 -1.78 26.11 0.97
CA ILE A 129 -0.63 25.68 1.77
C ILE A 129 -1.14 24.63 2.76
N SER A 130 -0.53 23.46 2.74
CA SER A 130 -0.83 22.38 3.67
C SER A 130 0.36 22.10 4.61
N ASN A 131 0.05 21.59 5.79
CA ASN A 131 1.02 21.05 6.74
C ASN A 131 0.54 19.65 7.16
N ARG A 132 1.38 18.62 6.99
CA ARG A 132 1.01 17.22 7.23
C ARG A 132 -0.31 16.80 6.55
N GLY A 133 -0.57 17.34 5.35
CA GLY A 133 -1.77 17.06 4.55
C GLY A 133 -3.04 17.83 4.95
N THR A 134 -2.97 18.68 5.98
CA THR A 134 -4.09 19.55 6.40
C THR A 134 -3.88 20.96 5.86
N GLN A 135 -4.90 21.54 5.23
CA GLN A 135 -4.87 22.93 4.78
C GLN A 135 -4.69 23.89 5.97
N VAL A 136 -3.72 24.79 5.85
CA VAL A 136 -3.39 25.82 6.85
C VAL A 136 -3.41 27.24 6.26
N TRP A 137 -3.56 27.37 4.94
CA TRP A 137 -3.84 28.62 4.22
C TRP A 137 -4.56 28.27 2.91
N PRO A 138 -5.52 29.07 2.41
CA PRO A 138 -5.92 30.41 2.88
C PRO A 138 -6.82 30.38 4.12
N THR A 139 -7.46 29.25 4.38
CA THR A 139 -8.20 28.98 5.60
C THR A 139 -7.51 27.85 6.35
N GLY A 140 -7.84 27.65 7.62
CA GLY A 140 -7.25 26.59 8.42
C GLY A 140 -7.56 26.81 9.90
N SER A 141 -7.58 25.72 10.67
CA SER A 141 -7.72 25.80 12.11
C SER A 141 -6.42 26.28 12.75
N PHE A 142 -6.48 27.27 13.65
CA PHE A 142 -5.33 27.65 14.48
C PHE A 142 -4.93 26.56 15.48
N PHE A 143 -5.76 25.53 15.66
CA PHE A 143 -5.42 24.34 16.45
C PHE A 143 -4.59 23.31 15.69
N THR A 144 -4.33 23.51 14.39
CA THR A 144 -3.47 22.60 13.62
C THR A 144 -2.01 22.78 14.04
N GLU A 145 -1.45 21.77 14.70
CA GLU A 145 -0.03 21.72 15.03
C GLU A 145 0.81 21.52 13.75
N CYS A 146 1.61 22.54 13.43
CA CYS A 146 2.44 22.55 12.24
C CYS A 146 3.87 22.08 12.55
N VAL A 147 4.48 21.37 11.59
CA VAL A 147 5.94 21.14 11.54
C VAL A 147 6.59 22.14 10.58
N ASP A 148 7.92 22.19 10.54
CA ASP A 148 8.68 23.12 9.70
C ASP A 148 8.74 22.73 8.20
N LEU A 149 7.87 21.82 7.75
CA LEU A 149 7.73 21.39 6.35
C LEU A 149 6.31 21.65 5.86
N TYR A 150 6.19 22.51 4.84
CA TYR A 150 4.92 22.88 4.22
C TYR A 150 4.84 22.38 2.78
N GLN A 151 3.65 22.00 2.34
CA GLN A 151 3.33 21.77 0.93
C GLN A 151 2.69 23.04 0.37
N LEU A 152 3.28 23.63 -0.66
CA LEU A 152 2.73 24.77 -1.41
C LEU A 152 2.16 24.25 -2.72
N ARG A 153 0.85 24.38 -2.91
CA ARG A 153 0.19 24.00 -4.15
C ARG A 153 0.09 25.19 -5.09
N ILE A 154 0.75 25.09 -6.23
CA ILE A 154 0.73 26.10 -7.29
C ILE A 154 0.07 25.49 -8.52
N GLU A 155 -1.01 26.12 -8.99
CA GLU A 155 -1.78 25.65 -10.15
C GLU A 155 -1.78 26.71 -11.26
N THR A 156 -1.98 26.29 -12.51
CA THR A 156 -2.10 27.21 -13.63
C THR A 156 -3.44 27.89 -13.66
N ASN A 157 -3.42 29.16 -14.05
CA ASN A 157 -4.61 29.87 -14.44
C ASN A 157 -4.90 29.53 -15.92
N ASN A 158 -6.15 29.19 -16.24
CA ASN A 158 -6.67 29.09 -17.63
C ASN A 158 -6.07 27.98 -18.52
N ASN A 159 -5.77 26.79 -17.99
CA ASN A 159 -5.27 25.65 -18.77
C ASN A 159 -4.00 25.95 -19.58
N HIS A 160 -3.14 26.85 -19.08
CA HIS A 160 -1.81 27.00 -19.66
C HIS A 160 -1.02 25.72 -19.45
N ASN A 161 -0.45 25.16 -20.52
CA ASN A 161 0.47 24.03 -20.41
C ASN A 161 1.77 24.51 -19.76
N ILE A 162 2.09 23.95 -18.60
CA ILE A 162 3.41 24.09 -17.98
C ILE A 162 4.35 23.06 -18.60
N SER A 163 5.55 23.46 -18.98
CA SER A 163 6.63 22.52 -19.30
C SER A 163 7.47 22.18 -18.07
N HIS A 164 8.16 21.04 -18.09
CA HIS A 164 9.13 20.72 -17.03
C HIS A 164 10.21 21.79 -16.87
N GLN A 165 10.59 22.49 -17.94
CA GLN A 165 11.59 23.56 -17.88
C GLN A 165 11.07 24.77 -17.08
N ASP A 166 9.81 25.13 -17.25
CA ASP A 166 9.17 26.21 -16.49
C ASP A 166 9.19 25.91 -14.99
N VAL A 167 8.83 24.66 -14.62
CA VAL A 167 8.87 24.20 -13.23
C VAL A 167 10.25 24.34 -12.62
N LEU A 168 11.29 23.89 -13.33
CA LEU A 168 12.66 23.99 -12.83
C LEU A 168 13.10 25.45 -12.67
N GLN A 169 12.71 26.33 -13.59
CA GLN A 169 13.01 27.75 -13.50
C GLN A 169 12.34 28.41 -12.28
N TRP A 170 11.08 28.08 -11.99
CA TRP A 170 10.40 28.57 -10.78
C TRP A 170 10.97 27.97 -9.51
N THR A 171 11.43 26.71 -9.57
CA THR A 171 12.11 26.07 -8.45
C THR A 171 13.37 26.85 -8.05
N ILE A 172 14.14 27.36 -9.02
CA ILE A 172 15.31 28.21 -8.76
C ILE A 172 14.89 29.49 -8.03
N GLN A 173 13.80 30.15 -8.47
CA GLN A 173 13.31 31.37 -7.84
C GLN A 173 12.79 31.13 -6.41
N LEU A 174 12.04 30.04 -6.21
CA LEU A 174 11.54 29.64 -4.89
C LEU A 174 12.69 29.27 -3.94
N ALA A 175 13.68 28.52 -4.44
CA ALA A 175 14.85 28.11 -3.68
C ALA A 175 15.69 29.31 -3.20
N ALA A 176 15.63 30.45 -3.90
CA ALA A 176 16.31 31.67 -3.48
C ALA A 176 15.68 32.33 -2.24
N ILE A 177 14.40 32.06 -1.95
CA ILE A 177 13.68 32.65 -0.80
C ILE A 177 13.39 31.64 0.32
N MET A 178 13.35 30.34 0.01
CA MET A 178 13.15 29.27 0.99
C MET A 178 13.69 27.92 0.51
N PRO A 179 14.24 27.07 1.41
CA PRO A 179 14.70 25.75 1.02
C PRO A 179 13.57 24.87 0.47
N VAL A 180 13.72 24.39 -0.77
CA VAL A 180 12.84 23.40 -1.39
C VAL A 180 13.41 22.00 -1.11
N CYS A 181 12.64 21.16 -0.42
CA CYS A 181 13.02 19.80 -0.05
C CYS A 181 12.66 18.77 -1.12
N SER A 182 11.50 18.95 -1.77
CA SER A 182 11.04 18.14 -2.89
C SER A 182 9.97 18.88 -3.68
N LEU A 183 9.63 18.36 -4.86
CA LEU A 183 8.54 18.84 -5.68
C LEU A 183 7.82 17.64 -6.30
N GLU A 184 6.51 17.80 -6.55
CA GLU A 184 5.68 16.80 -7.21
C GLU A 184 4.85 17.49 -8.30
N PHE A 185 4.79 16.90 -9.50
CA PHE A 185 4.00 17.44 -10.61
C PHE A 185 2.52 17.12 -10.41
N LEU A 186 1.66 18.12 -10.59
CA LEU A 186 0.21 17.93 -10.62
C LEU A 186 -0.22 17.54 -12.03
N MET A 187 -0.18 16.24 -12.30
CA MET A 187 -0.51 15.69 -13.62
C MET A 187 -2.02 15.56 -13.79
N ALA A 188 -2.51 15.79 -15.01
CA ALA A 188 -3.81 15.31 -15.46
C ALA A 188 -3.65 14.38 -16.67
N PHE A 189 -4.41 13.30 -16.64
CA PHE A 189 -4.43 12.25 -17.66
C PHE A 189 -5.84 12.13 -18.22
N ASP A 190 -6.03 12.36 -19.52
CA ASP A 190 -7.37 12.41 -20.15
C ASP A 190 -8.35 13.32 -19.39
N ASP A 191 -7.89 14.53 -19.05
CA ASP A 191 -8.60 15.55 -18.25
C ASP A 191 -8.99 15.14 -16.83
N LYS A 192 -8.50 14.00 -16.34
CA LYS A 192 -8.66 13.56 -14.95
C LYS A 192 -7.44 13.91 -14.13
N ARG A 193 -7.65 14.56 -12.99
CA ARG A 193 -6.57 14.84 -12.03
C ARG A 193 -5.93 13.54 -11.55
N GLY A 194 -4.61 13.44 -11.67
CA GLY A 194 -3.77 12.38 -11.11
C GLY A 194 -3.33 12.64 -9.67
N TYR A 195 -3.93 13.62 -8.99
CA TYR A 195 -3.56 14.05 -7.65
C TYR A 195 -4.81 14.30 -6.79
N SER A 196 -4.63 14.26 -5.46
CA SER A 196 -5.70 14.49 -4.48
C SER A 196 -5.67 15.92 -3.92
N LEU A 197 -6.79 16.33 -3.33
CA LEU A 197 -6.89 17.56 -2.55
C LEU A 197 -6.42 17.33 -1.12
N SER A 198 -5.91 18.37 -0.47
CA SER A 198 -5.58 18.32 0.96
C SER A 198 -6.86 18.30 1.81
N GLN A 199 -6.77 17.85 3.06
CA GLN A 199 -7.91 17.90 3.96
C GLN A 199 -8.31 19.35 4.25
N GLY A 200 -9.56 19.71 3.93
CA GLY A 200 -10.12 21.05 4.11
C GLY A 200 -10.08 21.96 2.86
N GLN A 201 -9.57 21.44 1.74
CA GLN A 201 -9.61 22.07 0.42
C GLN A 201 -10.88 21.70 -0.35
#